data_AF-A0A966NH79-F1
#
_entry.id   AF-A0A966NH79-F1
#
_cell.length_a   1.000
_cell.length_b   1.000
_cell.length_c   1.000
_cell.angle_alpha   90.00
_cell.angle_beta   90.00
_cell.angle_gamma   90.00
#
_symmetry.space_group_name_H-M   'P 1'
#
loop_
_entity.id
_entity.type
_entity.pdbx_description
1 polymer ?
#
loop_
_entity_poly.entity_id
_entity_poly.type
_entity_poly.pdbx_seq_one_letter_code
_entity_poly.pdbx_strand_id
1 'polypeptide(L)'
;MKLGGVSADRSRLVEAHGFDHDVSRHELTGDLQQGAPNHISEIDRATGLTYNTGALVGPDGYIGKYRKNGLNPSDIAWFVPGNTGYPVFETDLGNLCMVICYDDTYWEPARLPAIKGADLIAYICSSDRDVPHGDEIPAGTHSTIAAVQQLCAWNGLAMVAA
;
A
#
# COMPACT_ATOMS: atom_id res chain seq x y z
N MET A 1 -10.72 23.07 32.43
CA MET A 1 -10.50 23.62 31.08
C MET A 1 -10.75 22.48 30.10
N LYS A 2 -11.91 22.45 29.42
CA LYS A 2 -12.29 21.37 28.49
C LYS A 2 -11.56 21.62 27.16
N LEU A 3 -10.77 20.66 26.70
CA LEU A 3 -10.24 20.64 25.34
C LEU A 3 -11.39 20.26 24.40
N GLY A 4 -11.82 21.22 23.57
CA GLY A 4 -12.88 21.03 22.59
C GLY A 4 -12.43 20.06 21.50
N GLY A 5 -13.26 19.06 21.21
CA GLY A 5 -13.04 18.11 20.13
C GLY A 5 -13.08 18.82 18.78
N VAL A 6 -11.99 18.72 18.02
CA VAL A 6 -12.02 19.00 16.59
C VAL A 6 -12.47 17.71 15.90
N SER A 7 -13.79 17.60 15.76
CA SER A 7 -14.42 16.70 14.80
C SER A 7 -14.18 17.26 13.40
N ALA A 8 -12.95 17.16 12.89
CA ALA A 8 -12.68 17.43 11.48
C ALA A 8 -13.36 16.32 10.66
N ASP A 9 -14.39 16.69 9.92
CA ASP A 9 -15.10 15.85 8.99
C ASP A 9 -14.13 15.28 7.95
N ARG A 10 -13.67 14.05 8.19
CA ARG A 10 -12.64 13.34 7.40
C ARG A 10 -13.03 13.16 5.93
N SER A 11 -14.29 13.39 5.58
CA SER A 11 -14.78 13.33 4.20
C SER A 11 -14.26 14.48 3.34
N ARG A 12 -13.97 15.66 3.92
CA ARG A 12 -13.59 16.87 3.17
C ARG A 12 -12.11 16.99 2.81
N LEU A 13 -11.22 16.25 3.48
CA LEU A 13 -9.77 16.27 3.17
C LEU A 13 -9.43 15.51 1.87
N VAL A 14 -10.40 14.75 1.35
CA VAL A 14 -10.25 13.85 0.20
C VAL A 14 -10.65 14.55 -1.11
N GLU A 15 -11.61 15.48 -1.06
CA GLU A 15 -12.19 16.18 -2.23
C GLU A 15 -11.20 17.13 -2.94
N ALA A 16 -10.27 17.74 -2.21
CA ALA A 16 -9.50 18.88 -2.72
C ALA A 16 -8.31 18.50 -3.63
N HIS A 17 -7.92 17.22 -3.71
CA HIS A 17 -6.59 16.84 -4.23
C HIS A 17 -6.56 15.59 -5.14
N GLY A 18 -7.67 15.17 -5.74
CA GLY A 18 -7.66 14.16 -6.82
C GLY A 18 -7.71 12.68 -6.36
N PHE A 19 -8.16 12.45 -5.12
CA PHE A 19 -8.55 11.12 -4.67
C PHE A 19 -10.04 10.93 -4.94
N ASP A 20 -10.38 10.10 -5.94
CA ASP A 20 -11.77 9.92 -6.35
C ASP A 20 -12.57 9.22 -5.24
N HIS A 21 -13.71 9.83 -4.89
CA HIS A 21 -14.56 9.50 -3.73
C HIS A 21 -15.18 8.10 -3.72
N ASP A 22 -14.88 7.25 -4.69
CA ASP A 22 -15.37 5.88 -4.71
C ASP A 22 -14.39 4.92 -4.02
N VAL A 23 -13.93 5.33 -2.82
CA VAL A 23 -13.60 4.35 -1.80
C VAL A 23 -14.92 3.96 -1.19
N SER A 24 -15.46 2.83 -1.63
CA SER A 24 -16.67 2.27 -1.06
C SER A 24 -16.45 1.94 0.42
N ARG A 25 -16.66 2.93 1.30
CA ARG A 25 -16.95 2.66 2.72
C ARG A 25 -18.30 1.95 2.88
N HIS A 26 -19.12 1.88 1.83
CA HIS A 26 -20.48 1.30 1.89
C HIS A 26 -20.53 -0.23 1.99
N GLU A 27 -19.39 -0.92 1.99
CA GLU A 27 -19.34 -2.36 2.28
C GLU A 27 -18.42 -2.69 3.47
N LEU A 28 -17.98 -1.68 4.25
CA LEU A 28 -17.00 -1.91 5.32
C LEU A 28 -17.53 -2.61 6.58
N THR A 29 -18.82 -2.94 6.68
CA THR A 29 -19.35 -3.74 7.82
C THR A 29 -20.63 -4.54 7.53
N GLY A 30 -21.15 -4.55 6.30
CA GLY A 30 -22.50 -5.07 6.02
C GLY A 30 -22.54 -6.40 5.28
N ASP A 31 -21.85 -6.48 4.14
CA ASP A 31 -21.98 -7.59 3.18
C ASP A 31 -20.62 -8.17 2.78
N LEU A 32 -19.68 -8.21 3.72
CA LEU A 32 -18.52 -9.10 3.57
C LEU A 32 -19.06 -10.54 3.58
N GLN A 33 -19.38 -11.07 2.39
CA GLN A 33 -19.24 -12.50 2.17
C GLN A 33 -17.85 -12.85 2.69
N GLN A 34 -17.83 -13.75 3.67
CA GLN A 34 -16.64 -14.25 4.35
C GLN A 34 -15.56 -14.59 3.28
N GLY A 35 -14.63 -13.65 3.01
CA GLY A 35 -13.63 -13.82 1.94
C GLY A 35 -13.21 -12.60 1.11
N ALA A 36 -13.81 -11.40 1.25
CA ALA A 36 -13.30 -10.24 0.50
C ALA A 36 -11.95 -9.73 1.08
N PRO A 37 -10.91 -9.49 0.26
CA PRO A 37 -9.60 -9.07 0.77
C PRO A 37 -9.62 -7.67 1.38
N ASN A 38 -8.81 -7.45 2.42
CA ASN A 38 -8.67 -6.18 3.15
C ASN A 38 -7.91 -5.10 2.34
N HIS A 39 -8.39 -4.74 1.16
CA HIS A 39 -7.75 -3.76 0.27
C HIS A 39 -8.51 -2.42 0.23
N ILE A 40 -7.81 -1.35 -0.16
CA ILE A 40 -8.44 -0.12 -0.62
C ILE A 40 -8.57 -0.21 -2.14
N SER A 41 -9.80 -0.28 -2.62
CA SER A 41 -10.13 -0.28 -4.04
C SER A 41 -10.26 1.16 -4.55
N GLU A 42 -9.56 1.48 -5.65
CA GLU A 42 -9.72 2.72 -6.41
C GLU A 42 -10.36 2.39 -7.76
N ILE A 43 -11.43 3.08 -8.13
CA ILE A 43 -11.98 3.06 -9.49
C ILE A 43 -11.45 4.27 -10.24
N ASP A 44 -10.74 4.03 -11.34
CA ASP A 44 -10.26 5.10 -12.22
C ASP A 44 -11.42 5.59 -13.09
N ARG A 45 -11.88 6.82 -12.85
CA ARG A 45 -13.07 7.37 -13.54
C ARG A 45 -12.91 7.52 -15.05
N ALA A 46 -11.68 7.65 -15.55
CA ALA A 46 -11.44 7.82 -16.97
C ALA A 46 -11.54 6.49 -17.73
N THR A 47 -11.13 5.38 -17.09
CA THR A 47 -11.04 4.06 -17.72
C THR A 47 -12.11 3.08 -17.24
N GLY A 48 -12.71 3.33 -16.07
CA GLY A 48 -13.60 2.41 -15.36
C GLY A 48 -12.88 1.21 -14.75
N LEU A 49 -11.54 1.20 -14.72
CA LEU A 49 -10.74 0.10 -14.20
C LEU A 49 -10.54 0.22 -12.68
N THR A 50 -10.51 -0.92 -12.01
CA THR A 50 -10.31 -1.01 -10.56
C THR A 50 -8.87 -1.38 -10.22
N TYR A 51 -8.30 -0.71 -9.22
CA TYR A 51 -6.93 -0.91 -8.76
C TYR A 51 -6.85 -1.08 -7.24
N ASN A 52 -5.95 -1.95 -6.79
CA ASN A 52 -5.55 -2.01 -5.39
C ASN A 52 -4.57 -0.86 -5.11
N THR A 53 -4.97 0.08 -4.25
CA THR A 53 -4.33 1.40 -4.17
C THR A 53 -3.99 1.81 -2.75
N GLY A 54 -2.75 2.23 -2.52
CA GLY A 54 -2.31 2.93 -1.33
C GLY A 54 -2.40 4.44 -1.51
N ALA A 55 -2.95 5.14 -0.52
CA ALA A 55 -3.00 6.60 -0.49
C ALA A 55 -2.03 7.15 0.56
N LEU A 56 -1.19 8.10 0.16
CA LEU A 56 -0.32 8.83 1.06
C LEU A 56 -1.01 10.13 1.47
N VAL A 57 -1.22 10.28 2.78
CA VAL A 57 -1.84 11.47 3.37
C VAL A 57 -0.89 12.01 4.44
N GLY A 58 -0.45 13.25 4.25
CA GLY A 58 0.39 13.98 5.19
C GLY A 58 -0.42 14.88 6.13
N PRO A 59 0.27 15.65 6.99
CA PRO A 59 -0.36 16.59 7.92
C PRO A 59 -1.25 17.63 7.24
N ASP A 60 -0.86 18.07 6.04
CA ASP A 60 -1.56 19.10 5.27
C ASP A 60 -2.59 18.54 4.27
N GLY A 61 -2.73 17.21 4.19
CA GLY A 61 -3.69 16.55 3.30
C GLY A 61 -3.06 15.51 2.37
N TYR A 62 -3.75 15.25 1.25
CA TYR A 62 -3.34 14.22 0.29
C TYR A 62 -2.05 14.59 -0.45
N ILE A 63 -1.11 13.64 -0.48
CA ILE A 63 0.19 13.80 -1.17
C ILE A 63 0.18 13.05 -2.50
N GLY A 64 -0.36 11.82 -2.51
CA GLY A 64 -0.34 11.00 -3.71
C GLY A 64 -0.85 9.58 -3.49
N LYS A 65 -0.74 8.76 -4.54
CA LYS A 65 -1.18 7.35 -4.51
C LYS A 65 -0.20 6.45 -5.24
N TYR A 66 -0.28 5.17 -4.87
CA TYR A 66 0.44 4.08 -5.52
C TYR A 66 -0.56 2.95 -5.82
N ARG A 67 -0.59 2.49 -7.07
CA ARG A 67 -1.40 1.34 -7.50
C ARG A 67 -0.49 0.12 -7.55
N LYS A 68 -0.89 -0.95 -6.85
CA LYS A 68 -0.14 -2.21 -6.71
C LYS A 68 0.22 -2.80 -8.08
N ASN A 69 1.48 -3.14 -8.30
CA ASN A 69 1.95 -3.70 -9.57
C ASN A 69 1.89 -5.23 -9.57
N GLY A 70 2.37 -5.87 -8.50
CA GLY A 70 2.37 -7.31 -8.30
C GLY A 70 1.04 -7.81 -7.75
N LEU A 71 0.14 -8.26 -8.62
CA LEU A 71 -1.13 -8.85 -8.21
C LEU A 71 -0.94 -10.31 -7.75
N ASN A 72 -1.49 -10.64 -6.58
CA ASN A 72 -1.56 -12.04 -6.15
C ASN A 72 -2.73 -12.75 -6.88
N PRO A 73 -2.82 -14.09 -6.84
CA PRO A 73 -3.89 -14.82 -7.54
C PRO A 73 -5.32 -14.37 -7.19
N SER A 74 -5.56 -13.95 -5.94
CA SER A 74 -6.87 -13.40 -5.53
C SER A 74 -7.14 -12.00 -6.06
N ASP A 75 -6.11 -11.16 -6.22
CA ASP A 75 -6.24 -9.78 -6.71
C ASP A 75 -6.70 -9.74 -8.17
N ILE A 76 -6.25 -10.71 -8.99
CA ILE A 76 -6.52 -10.74 -10.44
C ILE A 76 -8.01 -10.81 -10.77
N ALA A 77 -8.84 -11.30 -9.84
CA ALA A 77 -10.29 -11.34 -10.02
C ALA A 77 -10.96 -9.96 -9.93
N TRP A 78 -10.30 -8.98 -9.31
CA TRP A 78 -10.89 -7.68 -8.95
C TRP A 78 -10.12 -6.48 -9.50
N PHE A 79 -8.81 -6.64 -9.73
CA PHE A 79 -7.90 -5.54 -10.04
C PHE A 79 -7.11 -5.79 -11.31
N VAL A 80 -6.80 -4.69 -12.01
CA VAL A 80 -5.77 -4.68 -13.05
C VAL A 80 -4.42 -4.25 -12.46
N PRO A 81 -3.28 -4.63 -13.09
CA PRO A 81 -1.96 -4.19 -12.64
C PRO A 81 -1.85 -2.66 -12.60
N GLY A 82 -1.17 -2.16 -11.57
CA GLY A 82 -0.93 -0.74 -11.38
C GLY A 82 -0.26 -0.05 -12.57
N ASN A 83 -0.57 1.23 -12.74
CA ASN A 83 -0.01 2.08 -13.79
C ASN A 83 0.72 3.33 -13.24
N THR A 84 0.88 3.43 -11.92
CA THR A 84 1.66 4.52 -11.28
C THR A 84 3.16 4.29 -11.34
N GLY A 85 3.60 3.08 -11.75
CA GLY A 85 4.98 2.63 -11.52
C GLY A 85 5.27 2.65 -10.02
N TYR A 86 6.47 3.10 -9.65
CA TYR A 86 6.87 3.30 -8.25
C TYR A 86 7.20 4.78 -8.00
N PRO A 87 6.22 5.61 -7.62
CA PRO A 87 6.42 7.03 -7.33
C PRO A 87 7.17 7.22 -6.01
N VAL A 88 8.04 8.22 -5.98
CA VAL A 88 8.75 8.66 -4.78
C VAL A 88 8.18 10.02 -4.40
N PHE A 89 7.76 10.14 -3.15
CA PHE A 89 7.13 11.33 -2.59
C PHE A 89 8.11 12.01 -1.65
N GLU A 90 8.39 13.29 -1.87
CA GLU A 90 9.16 14.10 -0.93
C GLU A 90 8.32 14.37 0.32
N THR A 91 8.87 14.08 1.49
CA THR A 91 8.20 14.32 2.78
C THR A 91 9.22 14.82 3.80
N ASP A 92 8.76 15.39 4.90
CA ASP A 92 9.63 15.80 6.02
C ASP A 92 10.35 14.62 6.70
N LEU A 93 9.94 13.38 6.41
CA LEU A 93 10.59 12.16 6.89
C LEU A 93 11.65 11.61 5.91
N GLY A 94 11.84 12.27 4.76
CA GLY A 94 12.64 11.82 3.63
C GLY A 94 11.80 11.42 2.41
N ASN A 95 12.48 10.92 1.38
CA ASN A 95 11.86 10.48 0.14
C ASN A 95 11.21 9.10 0.31
N LEU A 96 9.87 9.05 0.29
CA LEU A 96 9.08 7.88 0.61
C LEU A 96 8.48 7.24 -0.65
N CYS A 97 8.55 5.92 -0.76
CA CYS A 97 7.77 5.15 -1.73
C CYS A 97 6.88 4.13 -1.01
N MET A 98 5.66 3.93 -1.50
CA MET A 98 4.74 2.91 -0.99
C MET A 98 4.87 1.62 -1.82
N VAL A 99 4.79 0.47 -1.16
CA VAL A 99 4.66 -0.84 -1.82
C VAL A 99 3.63 -1.69 -1.07
N ILE A 100 2.90 -2.55 -1.78
CA ILE A 100 1.74 -3.26 -1.23
C ILE A 100 1.95 -4.77 -1.30
N CYS A 101 1.96 -5.43 -0.15
CA CYS A 101 1.92 -6.88 0.03
C CYS A 101 2.76 -7.64 -1.02
N TYR A 102 2.09 -8.38 -1.90
CA TYR A 102 2.66 -9.24 -2.93
C TYR A 102 3.61 -8.56 -3.94
N ASP A 103 3.70 -7.22 -3.96
CA ASP A 103 4.80 -6.53 -4.64
C ASP A 103 6.16 -7.10 -4.19
N ASP A 104 6.30 -7.46 -2.91
CA ASP A 104 7.52 -8.00 -2.30
C ASP A 104 8.13 -9.26 -2.94
N THR A 105 7.37 -9.93 -3.80
CA THR A 105 7.81 -11.12 -4.53
C THR A 105 8.77 -10.75 -5.67
N TYR A 106 8.79 -9.47 -6.04
CA TYR A 106 9.59 -8.90 -7.13
C TYR A 106 10.73 -8.03 -6.57
N TRP A 107 11.78 -7.82 -7.35
CA TRP A 107 12.94 -7.01 -6.92
C TRP A 107 12.76 -5.52 -7.26
N GLU A 108 11.95 -5.24 -8.28
CA GLU A 108 11.60 -3.92 -8.80
C GLU A 108 11.02 -2.96 -7.74
N PRO A 109 10.13 -3.37 -6.81
CA PRO A 109 9.54 -2.48 -5.81
C PRO A 109 10.53 -1.91 -4.79
N ALA A 110 11.67 -2.56 -4.56
CA ALA A 110 12.74 -1.99 -3.74
C ALA A 110 13.78 -1.29 -4.62
N ARG A 111 14.13 -1.87 -5.77
CA ARG A 111 15.23 -1.37 -6.60
C ARG A 111 14.90 -0.07 -7.34
N LEU A 112 13.71 0.01 -7.94
CA LEU A 112 13.33 1.17 -8.75
C LEU A 112 13.16 2.44 -7.91
N PRO A 113 12.52 2.39 -6.72
CA PRO A 113 12.49 3.55 -5.82
C PRO A 113 13.87 4.00 -5.37
N ALA A 114 14.76 3.06 -5.00
CA ALA A 114 16.11 3.41 -4.58
C ALA A 114 16.88 4.16 -5.68
N ILE A 115 16.78 3.72 -6.94
CA ILE A 115 17.39 4.42 -8.08
C ILE A 115 16.78 5.82 -8.27
N LYS A 116 15.50 5.99 -7.95
CA LYS A 116 14.81 7.28 -7.99
C LYS A 116 15.09 8.17 -6.78
N GLY A 117 15.93 7.74 -5.84
CA GLY A 117 16.31 8.51 -4.66
C GLY A 117 15.37 8.38 -3.47
N ALA A 118 14.59 7.28 -3.39
CA ALA A 118 13.86 6.97 -2.16
C ALA A 118 14.83 6.69 -1.01
N ASP A 119 14.49 7.17 0.18
CA ASP A 119 15.17 6.87 1.44
C ASP A 119 14.44 5.76 2.21
N LEU A 120 13.12 5.65 2.00
CA LEU A 120 12.19 4.88 2.81
C LEU A 120 11.13 4.18 1.96
N ILE A 121 10.84 2.93 2.30
CA ILE A 121 9.67 2.19 1.83
C ILE A 121 8.62 2.10 2.95
N ALA A 122 7.41 2.57 2.66
CA ALA A 122 6.22 2.28 3.43
C ALA A 122 5.56 1.02 2.87
N TYR A 123 5.73 -0.09 3.58
CA TYR A 123 5.19 -1.39 3.20
C TYR A 123 3.83 -1.63 3.85
N ILE A 124 2.79 -1.68 3.03
CA ILE A 124 1.43 -1.98 3.46
C ILE A 124 1.19 -3.47 3.25
N CYS A 125 1.08 -4.24 4.33
CA CYS A 125 0.99 -5.69 4.22
C CYS A 125 -0.30 -6.25 4.84
N SER A 126 -0.84 -7.29 4.22
CA SER A 126 -1.93 -8.09 4.77
C SER A 126 -1.71 -9.51 4.27
N SER A 127 -0.56 -10.08 4.63
CA SER A 127 -0.17 -11.42 4.22
C SER A 127 -0.50 -12.43 5.31
N ASP A 128 -1.04 -13.56 4.88
CA ASP A 128 -1.27 -14.79 5.63
C ASP A 128 -0.15 -15.82 5.41
N ARG A 129 1.00 -15.41 4.83
CA ARG A 129 2.13 -16.29 4.56
C ARG A 129 2.80 -16.67 5.90
N ASP A 130 2.24 -17.68 6.55
CA ASP A 130 2.76 -18.25 7.78
C ASP A 130 4.06 -19.02 7.54
N VAL A 131 5.03 -18.81 8.43
CA VAL A 131 6.19 -19.70 8.58
C VAL A 131 5.71 -20.97 9.28
N PRO A 132 5.87 -22.18 8.69
CA PRO A 132 5.63 -23.41 9.42
C PRO A 132 6.44 -23.40 10.72
N HIS A 133 5.78 -23.64 11.86
CA HIS A 133 6.49 -23.88 13.11
C HIS A 133 7.15 -25.26 13.02
N GLY A 134 8.44 -25.33 12.69
CA GLY A 134 9.22 -26.56 12.56
C GLY A 134 10.53 -26.38 11.79
N ASP A 135 11.50 -27.28 11.99
CA ASP A 135 12.95 -27.14 11.74
C ASP A 135 13.40 -26.94 10.27
N GLU A 136 12.50 -26.78 9.30
CA GLU A 136 12.86 -26.47 7.91
C GLU A 136 11.95 -25.37 7.36
N ILE A 137 12.54 -24.20 7.12
CA ILE A 137 11.93 -23.11 6.36
C ILE A 137 12.13 -23.44 4.87
N PRO A 138 11.08 -23.77 4.11
CA PRO A 138 11.22 -23.92 2.67
C PRO A 138 11.73 -22.62 2.06
N ALA A 139 12.64 -22.69 1.09
CA ALA A 139 13.08 -21.52 0.34
C ALA A 139 11.85 -20.84 -0.28
N GLY A 140 11.52 -19.63 0.17
CA GLY A 140 10.29 -18.90 -0.20
C GLY A 140 9.33 -18.62 0.95
N THR A 141 9.55 -19.21 2.14
CA THR A 141 8.70 -19.00 3.32
C THR A 141 9.36 -18.05 4.32
N HIS A 142 9.56 -16.80 3.94
CA HIS A 142 9.91 -15.74 4.88
C HIS A 142 8.65 -14.96 5.29
N SER A 143 8.58 -14.54 6.56
CA SER A 143 7.65 -13.50 6.98
C SER A 143 7.80 -12.32 6.02
N THR A 144 6.71 -11.87 5.41
CA THR A 144 6.73 -10.83 4.37
C THR A 144 7.52 -9.60 4.77
N ILE A 145 7.38 -9.16 6.03
CA ILE A 145 8.10 -8.01 6.58
C ILE A 145 9.62 -8.22 6.56
N ALA A 146 10.13 -9.38 6.98
CA ALA A 146 11.57 -9.66 6.98
C ALA A 146 12.16 -9.76 5.56
N ALA A 147 11.41 -10.35 4.62
CA ALA A 147 11.83 -10.41 3.22
C ALA A 147 11.94 -9.01 2.62
N VAL A 148 10.92 -8.16 2.82
CA VAL A 148 10.96 -6.77 2.36
C VAL A 148 12.07 -5.98 3.06
N GLN A 149 12.29 -6.20 4.36
CA GLN A 149 13.39 -5.57 5.09
C GLN A 149 14.74 -5.92 4.45
N GLN A 150 14.96 -7.18 4.09
CA GLN A 150 16.19 -7.62 3.43
C GLN A 150 16.35 -6.99 2.04
N LEU A 151 15.28 -6.94 1.24
CA LEU A 151 15.27 -6.26 -0.05
C LEU A 151 15.59 -4.76 0.10
N CYS A 152 15.02 -4.10 1.11
CA CYS A 152 15.31 -2.70 1.42
C CYS A 152 16.78 -2.52 1.81
N ALA A 153 17.31 -3.38 2.70
CA ALA A 153 18.70 -3.32 3.15
C ALA A 153 19.70 -3.46 1.99
N TRP A 154 19.43 -4.35 1.04
CA TRP A 154 20.26 -4.51 -0.16
C TRP A 154 20.27 -3.29 -1.09
N ASN A 155 19.27 -2.43 -0.97
CA ASN A 155 19.13 -1.21 -1.77
C ASN A 155 19.38 0.08 -0.97
N GLY A 156 19.81 -0.02 0.29
CA GLY A 156 20.09 1.13 1.15
C GLY A 156 18.83 1.88 1.62
N LEU A 157 17.68 1.20 1.65
CA LEU A 157 16.39 1.77 2.02
C LEU A 157 16.05 1.45 3.48
N ALA A 158 15.47 2.43 4.18
CA ALA A 158 14.71 2.16 5.40
C ALA A 158 13.36 1.54 5.06
N MET A 159 12.77 0.79 6.00
CA MET A 159 11.45 0.21 5.85
C MET A 159 10.60 0.51 7.08
N VAL A 160 9.36 0.93 6.85
CA VAL A 160 8.27 0.94 7.83
C VAL A 160 7.19 0.00 7.31
N ALA A 161 6.76 -0.95 8.13
CA ALA A 161 5.73 -1.91 7.77
C ALA A 161 4.60 -1.92 8.81
N ALA A 162 3.37 -2.12 8.35
CA ALA A 162 2.18 -2.27 9.17
C ALA A 162 1.26 -3.36 8.59
#